data_AF-A0A920MPH2-F1
#
_entry.id   AF-A0A920MPH2-F1
#
_cell.length_a   1.000
_cell.length_b   1.000
_cell.length_c   1.000
_cell.angle_alpha   90.00
_cell.angle_beta   90.00
_cell.angle_gamma   90.00
#
_symmetry.space_group_name_H-M   'P 1'
#
loop_
_entity.id
_entity.type
_entity.pdbx_description
1 polymer ?
#
loop_
_entity_poly.entity_id
_entity_poly.type
_entity_poly.pdbx_seq_one_letter_code
_entity_poly.pdbx_strand_id
1 'polypeptide(L)'
;MICIHDAARPFVTTKIIEECIISAKNSDGAVVAIPSTSTVKYSKNNIIEKTINRDNVWLAQTPQVFWRDKLLKAYDNLDKN
;
A
#
# COMPACT_ATOMS: atom_id res chain seq x y z
N MET A 1 5.29 -16.38 1.56
CA MET A 1 4.99 -14.94 1.47
C MET A 1 5.87 -14.17 2.44
N ILE A 2 6.08 -12.88 2.18
CA ILE A 2 6.71 -11.93 3.09
C ILE A 2 5.63 -10.94 3.53
N CYS A 3 5.51 -10.71 4.84
CA CYS A 3 4.64 -9.69 5.42
C CYS A 3 5.51 -8.57 5.98
N ILE A 4 5.24 -7.34 5.56
CA ILE A 4 5.94 -6.13 5.97
C ILE A 4 4.98 -5.32 6.84
N HIS A 5 5.40 -4.98 8.06
CA HIS A 5 4.57 -4.26 9.02
C HIS A 5 5.36 -3.19 9.77
N ASP A 6 4.74 -2.02 9.93
CA ASP A 6 5.30 -0.95 10.75
C ASP A 6 5.19 -1.30 12.24
N ALA A 7 6.32 -1.26 12.95
CA ALA A 7 6.36 -1.47 14.40
C ALA A 7 5.49 -0.45 15.17
N ALA A 8 5.27 0.75 14.62
CA ALA A 8 4.44 1.79 15.21
C ALA A 8 2.93 1.50 15.18
N ARG A 9 2.49 0.37 14.59
CA ARG A 9 1.07 -0.03 14.46
C ARG A 9 0.77 -1.30 15.27
N PRO A 10 0.77 -1.23 16.61
CA PRO A 10 0.66 -2.42 17.47
C PRO A 10 -0.73 -3.06 17.49
N PHE A 11 -1.77 -2.34 17.05
CA PHE A 11 -3.17 -2.78 17.14
C PHE A 11 -3.69 -3.46 15.87
N VAL A 12 -2.80 -4.02 15.04
CA VAL A 12 -3.21 -4.88 13.93
C VAL A 12 -3.85 -6.15 14.49
N THR A 13 -4.97 -6.57 13.89
CA THR A 13 -5.65 -7.81 14.29
C THR A 13 -5.25 -8.96 13.37
N THR A 14 -5.34 -10.20 13.88
CA THR A 14 -5.11 -11.40 13.08
C THR A 14 -6.01 -11.43 11.84
N LYS A 15 -7.28 -11.02 11.99
CA LYS A 15 -8.24 -10.93 10.88
C LYS A 15 -7.74 -10.04 9.74
N ILE A 16 -7.18 -8.86 10.05
CA ILE A 16 -6.64 -7.95 9.04
C ILE A 16 -5.47 -8.60 8.30
N ILE A 17 -4.60 -9.32 9.02
CA ILE A 17 -3.46 -10.03 8.42
C ILE A 17 -3.95 -11.14 7.49
N GLU A 18 -4.90 -11.96 7.94
CA GLU A 18 -5.47 -13.06 7.16
C GLU A 18 -6.19 -12.57 5.90
N GLU A 19 -7.00 -11.52 6.02
CA GLU A 19 -7.69 -10.90 4.87
C GLU A 19 -6.66 -10.37 3.86
N CYS A 20 -5.62 -9.67 4.33
CA CYS A 20 -4.53 -9.19 3.47
C CYS A 20 -3.84 -10.35 2.73
N ILE A 21 -3.57 -11.48 3.42
CA ILE A 21 -2.98 -12.67 2.81
C ILE A 21 -3.90 -13.27 1.75
N ILE A 22 -5.19 -13.41 2.05
CA ILE A 22 -6.18 -13.99 1.13
C ILE A 22 -6.32 -13.10 -0.12
N SER A 23 -6.30 -11.78 0.04
CA SER A 23 -6.40 -10.83 -1.08
C SER A 23 -5.21 -10.91 -2.04
N ALA A 24 -4.04 -11.37 -1.60
CA ALA A 24 -2.86 -11.52 -2.45
C ALA A 24 -2.88 -12.78 -3.35
N LYS A 25 -3.88 -13.66 -3.24
CA LYS A 25 -3.92 -14.95 -3.98
C LYS A 25 -3.78 -14.80 -5.49
N ASN A 26 -4.36 -13.76 -6.07
CA ASN A 26 -4.41 -13.55 -7.53
C ASN A 26 -3.58 -12.34 -8.00
N SER A 27 -2.67 -11.85 -7.15
CA SER A 27 -1.84 -10.66 -7.38
C SER A 27 -0.41 -10.92 -6.93
N ASP A 28 0.52 -10.05 -7.31
CA ASP A 28 1.92 -10.14 -6.83
C ASP A 28 2.04 -9.82 -5.33
N GLY A 29 1.07 -9.09 -4.78
CA GLY A 29 0.90 -8.80 -3.36
C GLY A 29 -0.41 -8.08 -3.05
N ALA A 30 -0.59 -7.72 -1.80
CA ALA A 30 -1.73 -6.94 -1.30
C ALA A 30 -1.30 -5.97 -0.19
N VAL A 31 -2.07 -4.89 -0.04
CA VAL A 31 -1.87 -3.85 0.97
C VAL A 31 -3.20 -3.53 1.64
N VAL A 32 -3.17 -3.32 2.96
CA VAL A 32 -4.32 -2.76 3.69
C VAL A 32 -4.41 -1.28 3.41
N ALA A 33 -5.61 -0.75 3.18
CA ALA A 33 -5.81 0.67 2.97
C ALA A 33 -7.12 1.16 3.58
N ILE A 34 -7.21 2.46 3.84
CA ILE A 34 -8.43 3.14 4.30
C ILE A 34 -8.80 4.26 3.33
N PRO A 35 -10.08 4.60 3.15
CA PRO A 35 -10.46 5.73 2.31
C PRO A 35 -9.88 7.02 2.88
N SER A 36 -9.42 7.94 2.01
CA SER A 36 -8.88 9.22 2.45
C SER A 36 -9.99 10.08 3.07
N THR A 37 -9.76 10.62 4.27
CA THR A 37 -10.63 11.63 4.89
C THR A 37 -10.26 13.04 4.42
N SER A 38 -8.98 13.26 4.12
CA SER A 38 -8.44 14.52 3.63
C SER A 38 -8.65 14.71 2.12
N THR A 39 -8.77 15.97 1.70
CA THR A 39 -8.73 16.36 0.29
C THR A 39 -7.29 16.28 -0.23
N VAL A 40 -7.07 15.56 -1.32
CA VAL A 40 -5.75 15.46 -1.95
C VAL A 40 -5.65 16.44 -3.12
N LYS A 41 -4.59 17.26 -3.10
CA LYS A 41 -4.23 18.17 -4.18
C LYS A 41 -3.03 17.60 -4.94
N TYR A 42 -3.10 17.63 -6.26
CA TYR A 42 -1.94 17.41 -7.11
C TYR A 42 -1.30 18.77 -7.41
N SER A 43 -0.01 18.90 -7.17
CA SER A 43 0.73 20.15 -7.26
C SER A 43 2.07 19.95 -7.94
N LYS A 44 2.52 20.97 -8.67
CA LYS A 44 3.84 21.04 -9.29
C LYS A 44 4.45 22.40 -8.95
N ASN A 45 5.74 22.42 -8.61
CA ASN A 45 6.44 23.66 -8.22
C ASN A 45 5.71 24.46 -7.12
N ASN A 46 5.14 23.75 -6.13
CA ASN A 46 4.34 24.32 -5.04
C ASN A 46 3.05 25.05 -5.45
N ILE A 47 2.59 24.89 -6.70
CA ILE A 47 1.33 25.43 -7.20
C ILE A 47 0.34 24.28 -7.36
N ILE A 48 -0.89 24.46 -6.88
CA ILE A 48 -1.97 23.48 -7.02
C ILE A 48 -2.41 23.43 -8.49
N GLU A 49 -2.31 22.26 -9.12
CA GLU A 49 -2.81 22.04 -10.49
C GLU A 49 -4.25 21.50 -10.48
N LYS A 50 -4.56 20.55 -9.59
CA LYS A 50 -5.92 19.98 -9.49
C LYS A 50 -6.22 19.35 -8.14
N THR A 51 -7.51 19.15 -7.90
CA THR A 51 -8.01 18.34 -6.78
C THR A 51 -8.29 16.93 -7.28
N ILE A 52 -7.82 15.91 -6.56
CA ILE A 52 -8.11 14.51 -6.89
C ILE A 52 -9.47 14.14 -6.31
N ASN A 53 -10.30 13.42 -7.09
CA ASN A 53 -11.57 12.91 -6.59
C ASN A 53 -11.31 11.93 -5.43
N ARG A 54 -11.73 12.31 -4.22
CA ARG A 54 -11.45 11.61 -2.96
C ARG A 54 -12.03 10.20 -2.94
N ASP A 55 -13.14 9.95 -3.65
CA ASP A 55 -13.79 8.63 -3.65
C ASP A 55 -12.89 7.54 -4.23
N ASN A 56 -11.89 7.94 -5.03
CA ASN A 56 -10.90 7.06 -5.63
C ASN A 56 -9.54 7.08 -4.90
N VAL A 57 -9.44 7.71 -3.72
CA VAL A 57 -8.18 7.86 -2.99
C VAL A 57 -8.22 7.05 -1.70
N TRP A 58 -7.24 6.15 -1.58
CA TRP A 58 -7.04 5.30 -0.42
C TRP A 58 -5.63 5.52 0.14
N LEU A 59 -5.52 5.56 1.47
CA LEU A 59 -4.27 5.72 2.19
C LEU A 59 -3.74 4.33 2.54
N ALA A 60 -2.65 3.93 1.87
CA ALA A 60 -1.97 2.68 2.17
C ALA A 60 -1.52 2.62 3.64
N GLN A 61 -1.73 1.48 4.27
CA GLN A 61 -1.31 1.14 5.63
C GLN A 61 -0.41 -0.11 5.57
N THR A 62 0.00 -0.59 6.74
CA THR A 62 0.57 -1.94 6.88
C THR A 62 -0.34 -2.78 7.78
N PRO A 63 -0.41 -4.12 7.60
CA PRO A 63 0.52 -4.96 6.84
C PRO A 63 0.42 -4.84 5.31
N GLN A 64 1.54 -5.09 4.65
CA GLN A 64 1.63 -5.36 3.21
C GLN A 64 2.21 -6.74 3.01
N VAL A 65 1.66 -7.52 2.09
CA VAL A 65 2.08 -8.90 1.87
C VAL A 65 2.41 -9.14 0.41
N PHE A 66 3.50 -9.86 0.16
CA PHE A 66 3.98 -10.14 -1.19
C PHE A 66 4.44 -11.60 -1.31
N TRP A 67 4.33 -12.16 -2.51
CA TRP A 67 5.05 -13.38 -2.85
C TRP A 67 6.55 -13.10 -2.87
N ARG A 68 7.35 -14.00 -2.29
CA ARG A 68 8.77 -13.75 -2.02
C ARG A 68 9.56 -13.50 -3.30
N ASP A 69 9.35 -14.32 -4.31
CA ASP A 69 9.95 -14.22 -5.64
C ASP A 69 9.57 -12.90 -6.32
N LYS A 70 8.30 -12.49 -6.23
CA LYS A 70 7.81 -11.22 -6.78
C LYS A 70 8.45 -10.02 -6.09
N LEU A 71 8.53 -10.05 -4.76
CA LEU A 71 9.16 -9.00 -3.98
C LEU A 71 10.64 -8.87 -4.32
N LEU A 72 11.39 -9.97 -4.31
CA LEU A 72 12.82 -9.95 -4.63
C LEU A 72 13.08 -9.45 -6.06
N LYS A 73 12.29 -9.93 -7.03
CA LYS A 73 12.38 -9.41 -8.40
C LYS A 73 12.12 -7.90 -8.48
N ALA A 74 11.20 -7.36 -7.68
CA ALA A 74 10.98 -5.91 -7.63
C ALA A 74 12.20 -5.19 -7.02
N TYR A 75 12.79 -5.72 -5.95
CA TYR A 75 14.02 -5.19 -5.34
C TYR A 75 15.22 -5.20 -6.30
N ASP A 76 15.40 -6.27 -7.09
CA ASP A 76 16.48 -6.39 -8.08
C ASP A 76 16.39 -5.34 -9.22
N ASN A 77 15.25 -4.66 -9.36
CA ASN A 77 15.03 -3.63 -10.39
C ASN A 77 14.97 -2.20 -9.83
N LEU A 78 15.31 -1.99 -8.55
CA LEU A 78 15.25 -0.65 -7.93
C LEU A 78 16.16 0.38 -8.62
N ASP A 79 17.35 -0.03 -9.08
CA ASP A 79 18.35 0.89 -9.65
C ASP A 79 18.17 1.15 -11.16
N LYS A 80 17.06 0.68 -11.76
CA LYS A 80 16.82 0.77 -13.22
C LYS A 80 15.85 1.87 -13.64
N ASN A 81 15.41 2.74 -12.71
CA ASN A 81 14.45 3.82 -12.98
C ASN A 81 14.99 5.19 -12.58
#